data_AF-A0A920JR61-F1
#
_entry.id   AF-A0A920JR61-F1
#
_cell.length_a   1.000
_cell.length_b   1.000
_cell.length_c   1.000
_cell.angle_alpha   90.00
_cell.angle_beta   90.00
_cell.angle_gamma   90.00
#
_symmetry.space_group_name_H-M   'P 1'
#
loop_
_entity.id
_entity.type
_entity.pdbx_description
1 polymer ?
#
loop_
_entity_poly.entity_id
_entity_poly.type
_entity_poly.pdbx_seq_one_letter_code
_entity_poly.pdbx_strand_id
1 'polypeptide(L)' 'MLHLKEVNRVTKPHIDADFYSNIAKKLAKSLKQNPGNIAKDITEAIVDLDGISVSVAKPGYINFQINKNLKKIQFMKLP' A
#
# COMPACT_ATOMS: atom_id res chain seq x y z
N MET A 1 -11.06 -20.98 -0.54
CA MET A 1 -10.48 -20.34 0.66
C MET A 1 -9.40 -19.36 0.21
N LEU A 2 -9.71 -18.06 0.14
CA LEU A 2 -8.77 -17.01 -0.28
C LEU A 2 -7.86 -16.65 0.91
N HIS A 3 -6.62 -17.13 0.91
CA HIS A 3 -5.59 -16.71 1.86
C HIS A 3 -5.03 -15.34 1.43
N LEU A 4 -5.69 -14.24 1.81
CA LEU A 4 -5.14 -12.89 1.62
C LEU A 4 -4.15 -12.56 2.76
N LYS A 5 -2.88 -12.92 2.57
CA LYS A 5 -1.75 -12.19 3.18
C LYS A 5 -1.10 -11.38 2.06
N GLU A 6 -1.57 -10.15 1.84
CA GLU A 6 -1.29 -9.43 0.58
C GLU A 6 -0.48 -8.16 0.71
N VAL A 7 0.22 -7.96 1.83
CA VAL A 7 1.19 -6.86 1.97
C VAL A 7 2.58 -7.46 2.15
N ASN A 8 3.49 -7.12 1.24
CA ASN A 8 4.85 -7.63 1.20
C ASN A 8 5.85 -6.47 1.29
N ARG A 9 7.04 -6.72 1.84
CA ARG A 9 8.11 -5.71 1.82
C ARG A 9 8.62 -5.50 0.41
N VAL A 10 8.90 -4.25 0.07
CA VAL A 10 9.67 -3.93 -1.13
C VAL A 10 11.13 -4.29 -0.87
N THR A 11 11.72 -5.05 -1.79
CA THR A 11 13.14 -5.44 -1.73
C THR A 11 13.99 -4.81 -2.83
N LYS A 12 13.35 -4.11 -3.78
CA LYS A 12 14.00 -3.51 -4.94
C LYS A 12 14.43 -2.08 -4.61
N PRO A 13 15.72 -1.73 -4.74
CA PRO A 13 16.23 -0.40 -4.33
C PRO A 13 15.64 0.79 -5.09
N HIS A 14 15.14 0.59 -6.30
CA HIS A 14 14.59 1.64 -7.15
C HIS A 14 13.08 1.89 -6.94
N ILE A 15 12.43 1.11 -6.07
CA ILE A 15 11.02 1.32 -5.73
C ILE A 15 10.98 2.10 -4.43
N ASP A 16 10.52 3.35 -4.49
CA ASP A 16 10.37 4.22 -3.32
C ASP A 16 9.09 3.88 -2.54
N ALA A 17 9.11 2.76 -1.83
CA ALA A 17 8.06 2.33 -0.91
C ALA A 17 8.63 1.29 0.08
N ASP A 18 8.02 1.17 1.26
CA ASP A 18 8.43 0.17 2.25
C ASP A 18 7.70 -1.18 2.02
N PHE A 19 6.43 -1.11 1.63
CA PHE A 19 5.59 -2.27 1.36
C PHE A 19 4.77 -2.11 0.09
N TYR A 20 4.27 -3.22 -0.43
CA TYR A 20 3.37 -3.24 -1.57
C TYR A 20 2.32 -4.37 -1.48
N SER A 21 1.20 -4.18 -2.17
CA SER A 21 0.18 -5.19 -2.43
C SER A 21 -0.04 -5.37 -3.93
N ASN A 22 -0.33 -6.61 -4.34
CA ASN A 22 -0.74 -6.95 -5.69
C ASN A 22 -2.22 -7.37 -5.79
N ILE A 23 -3.02 -7.03 -4.78
CA ILE A 23 -4.44 -7.43 -4.69
C ILE A 23 -5.24 -7.01 -5.91
N ALA A 24 -5.02 -5.80 -6.42
CA ALA A 24 -5.75 -5.31 -7.58
C ALA A 24 -5.51 -6.19 -8.82
N LYS A 25 -4.29 -6.73 -9.01
CA LYS A 25 -4.01 -7.68 -10.09
C LYS A 25 -4.71 -9.02 -9.91
N LYS A 26 -4.83 -9.51 -8.67
CA LYS A 26 -5.53 -10.77 -8.40
C LYS A 26 -7.03 -10.62 -8.61
N LEU A 27 -7.61 -9.50 -8.16
CA LEU A 27 -9.01 -9.17 -8.37
C LEU A 27 -9.35 -8.93 -9.85
N ALA A 28 -8.44 -8.33 -10.61
CA ALA A 28 -8.64 -8.05 -12.04
C ALA A 28 -9.07 -9.28 -12.85
N LYS A 29 -8.54 -10.47 -12.52
CA LYS A 29 -8.92 -11.72 -13.20
C LYS A 29 -10.39 -12.08 -12.98
N SER A 30 -10.88 -11.92 -11.75
CA SER A 30 -12.26 -12.26 -11.39
C SER A 30 -13.25 -11.18 -11.79
N LEU A 31 -12.86 -9.90 -11.64
CA LEU A 31 -13.72 -8.75 -11.93
C LEU A 31 -13.71 -8.34 -13.41
N LYS A 32 -12.79 -8.89 -14.22
CA LYS A 32 -12.58 -8.51 -15.63
C LYS A 32 -12.37 -6.99 -15.81
N GLN A 33 -11.71 -6.37 -14.84
CA GLN A 33 -11.46 -4.93 -14.78
C GLN A 33 -9.95 -4.64 -14.85
N ASN A 34 -9.60 -3.43 -15.27
CA ASN A 34 -8.20 -2.99 -15.31
C ASN A 34 -7.62 -2.95 -13.88
N PRO A 35 -6.46 -3.59 -13.60
CA PRO A 35 -5.90 -3.60 -12.26
C PRO A 35 -5.51 -2.22 -11.73
N GLY A 36 -5.18 -1.27 -12.61
CA GLY A 36 -4.91 0.11 -12.22
C GLY A 36 -6.16 0.82 -11.69
N ASN A 37 -7.32 0.58 -12.30
CA ASN A 37 -8.59 1.13 -11.83
C ASN A 37 -8.96 0.52 -10.47
N ILE A 38 -8.86 -0.82 -10.33
CA ILE A 38 -9.11 -1.49 -9.05
C ILE A 38 -8.17 -0.97 -7.96
N ALA A 39 -6.88 -0.77 -8.29
CA ALA A 39 -5.92 -0.21 -7.33
C ALA A 39 -6.33 1.20 -6.89
N LYS A 40 -6.76 2.05 -7.85
CA LYS A 40 -7.24 3.40 -7.57
C LYS A 40 -8.47 3.37 -6.66
N ASP A 41 -9.48 2.58 -6.99
CA ASP A 41 -10.71 2.45 -6.21
C ASP A 41 -10.41 1.99 -4.77
N ILE A 42 -9.50 1.03 -4.60
CA ILE A 42 -9.04 0.59 -3.27
C ILE A 42 -8.36 1.73 -2.53
N THR A 43 -7.43 2.46 -3.18
CA THR A 43 -6.71 3.55 -2.51
C THR A 43 -7.61 4.72 -2.13
N GLU A 44 -8.64 5.02 -2.92
CA GLU A 44 -9.62 6.07 -2.62
C GLU A 44 -10.54 5.68 -1.45
N ALA A 45 -10.76 4.38 -1.23
CA ALA A 45 -11.52 3.88 -0.09
C ALA A 45 -10.72 3.80 1.22
N ILE A 46 -9.40 3.97 1.17
CA ILE A 46 -8.56 3.98 2.36
C ILE A 46 -8.68 5.37 3.03
N VAL A 47 -9.30 5.40 4.20
CA VAL A 47 -9.40 6.58 5.06
C VAL A 47 -8.46 6.44 6.27
N ASP A 48 -7.95 7.57 6.77
CA ASP A 48 -7.29 7.69 8.08
C ASP A 48 -6.09 6.76 8.34
N LEU A 49 -5.18 6.63 7.37
CA LEU A 49 -3.89 5.97 7.60
C LEU A 49 -2.85 6.95 8.16
N ASP A 50 -2.92 7.15 9.48
CA ASP A 50 -1.91 7.93 10.20
C ASP A 50 -0.50 7.37 9.95
N GLY A 51 0.31 8.18 9.28
CA GLY A 51 1.71 7.86 9.06
C GLY A 51 2.05 6.88 7.97
N ILE A 52 1.10 6.58 7.11
CA ILE A 52 1.33 5.77 5.93
C ILE A 52 0.84 6.54 4.71
N SER A 53 1.76 6.84 3.80
CA SER A 53 1.43 7.34 2.47
C SER A 53 1.15 6.15 1.55
N VAL A 54 0.08 6.24 0.76
CA VAL A 54 -0.34 5.19 -0.18
C VAL A 54 -0.26 5.72 -1.62
N SER A 55 0.26 4.91 -2.54
CA SER A 55 0.32 5.27 -3.96
C SER A 55 0.05 4.08 -4.89
N VAL A 56 -0.40 4.36 -6.11
CA VAL A 56 -0.65 3.35 -7.15
C VAL A 56 0.51 3.31 -8.14
N ALA A 57 1.05 2.13 -8.41
CA ALA A 57 2.09 1.90 -9.40
C ALA A 57 1.65 0.90 -10.48
N LYS A 58 2.12 1.08 -11.73
CA LYS A 58 1.78 0.18 -12.84
C LYS A 58 2.30 -1.25 -12.59
N PRO A 59 1.56 -2.30 -12.99
CA PRO A 59 0.26 -2.26 -13.67
C PRO A 59 -0.96 -2.28 -12.72
N GLY A 60 -0.79 -2.01 -11.43
CA GLY A 60 -1.84 -2.15 -10.39
C GLY A 60 -1.29 -2.65 -9.05
N TYR A 61 -0.08 -2.20 -8.71
CA TYR A 61 0.46 -2.36 -7.36
C TYR A 61 -0.05 -1.21 -6.49
N ILE A 62 -0.32 -1.50 -5.23
CA ILE A 62 -0.60 -0.50 -4.19
C ILE A 62 0.62 -0.46 -3.29
N ASN A 63 1.31 0.68 -3.26
CA ASN A 63 2.52 0.90 -2.48
C ASN A 63 2.18 1.60 -1.16
N PHE A 64 2.86 1.23 -0.09
CA PHE A 64 2.74 1.84 1.23
C PHE A 64 4.12 2.32 1.71
N GLN A 65 4.19 3.57 2.13
CA GLN A 65 5.41 4.20 2.63
C GLN A 65 5.16 4.73 4.03
N ILE A 66 6.00 4.35 4.99
CA ILE A 66 5.91 4.83 6.37
C ILE A 66 6.49 6.24 6.44
N ASN A 67 5.67 7.19 6.87
CA ASN A 67 6.06 8.57 7.08
C ASN A 67 7.01 8.63 8.30
N LYS A 68 8.31 8.70 8.03
CA LYS A 68 9.37 8.70 9.05
C LYS A 68 9.27 9.85 10.07
N ASN A 69 8.49 10.90 9.76
CA ASN A 69 8.27 12.06 10.63
C ASN A 69 7.43 11.76 11.88
N LEU A 70 6.64 10.68 11.93
CA LEU A 70 5.84 10.35 13.11
C LEU A 70 6.63 9.69 14.24
N LYS A 71 7.84 9.18 13.96
CA LYS A 71 8.70 8.62 15.01
C LYS A 71 9.22 9.67 16.00
N LYS A 72 9.26 10.95 15.67
CA LYS A 72 9.81 11.97 16.59
C LYS A 72 8.89 12.33 17.75
N ILE A 73 7.58 12.13 17.63
CA ILE A 73 6.62 12.62 18.62
C ILE A 73 6.43 11.63 19.79
N GLN A 74 6.62 10.33 19.58
CA GLN A 74 6.45 9.33 20.66
C GLN A 74 7.68 9.18 21.56
N PHE A 75 8.90 9.40 21.06
CA PHE A 75 10.12 9.31 21.89
C PHE A 75 10.43 10.59 22.69
N MET A 76 9.73 11.71 22.43
CA MET A 76 9.86 12.95 23.24
C MET A 76 8.87 13.02 24.41
N LYS A 77 8.07 11.97 24.64
CA LYS A 77 7.15 11.86 25.78
C LYS A 77 7.53 10.69 26.69
N LEU A 78 8.75 10.71 27.23
CA LEU A 78 9.10 9.96 28.42
C LEU A 78 9.78 10.96 29.39
N PRO A 79 9.20 11.24 30.56
CA PRO A 79 9.90 11.97 31.62
C PRO A 79 11.10 11.18 32.16
#